data_AF-A0A840YN74-F1
#
_entry.id   AF-A0A840YN74-F1
#
_cell.length_a   1.000
_cell.length_b   1.000
_cell.length_c   1.000
_cell.angle_alpha   90.00
_cell.angle_beta   90.00
_cell.angle_gamma   90.00
#
_symmetry.space_group_name_H-M   'P 1'
#
loop_
_entity.id
_entity.type
_entity.pdbx_description
1 polymer ?
#
loop_
_entity_poly.entity_id
_entity_poly.type
_entity_poly.pdbx_seq_one_letter_code
_entity_poly.pdbx_strand_id
1 'polypeptide(L)'
;MSDVGPDADGWLFLTSAAGETPIIARVRAQPPSEVEREENPDLVVIRWPFEAEAGAFPGEDLLAEMTAFEEQLFAAMDHDGWGTGVAVITANGAREWRIYTQDFERFQEGLNEALAGAAPYPLEFATFEDPDWTAYTELTRGTA
;
A
#
# COMPACT_ATOMS: atom_id res chain seq x y z
N MET A 1 -25.47 5.56 -4.46
CA MET A 1 -24.40 5.47 -5.46
C MET A 1 -23.34 6.44 -5.01
N SER A 2 -22.27 5.96 -4.39
CA SER A 2 -21.12 6.80 -4.11
C SER A 2 -20.28 6.84 -5.38
N ASP A 3 -20.09 8.02 -5.92
CA ASP A 3 -19.28 8.29 -7.11
C ASP A 3 -17.81 8.06 -6.73
N VAL A 4 -17.28 6.88 -7.04
CA VAL A 4 -15.85 6.55 -6.83
C VAL A 4 -15.16 6.65 -8.18
N GLY A 5 -14.83 7.86 -8.59
CA GLY A 5 -13.87 8.12 -9.67
C GLY A 5 -12.44 8.18 -9.11
N PRO A 6 -11.41 8.01 -9.96
CA PRO A 6 -10.03 8.20 -9.52
C PRO A 6 -9.77 9.66 -9.13
N ASP A 7 -8.89 9.88 -8.16
CA ASP A 7 -8.34 11.21 -7.86
C ASP A 7 -7.36 11.67 -8.95
N ALA A 8 -6.78 12.87 -8.77
CA ALA A 8 -5.84 13.46 -9.73
C ALA A 8 -4.57 12.60 -9.94
N ASP A 9 -4.24 11.76 -8.97
CA ASP A 9 -3.07 10.88 -8.96
C ASP A 9 -3.41 9.45 -9.43
N GLY A 10 -4.66 9.23 -9.88
CA GLY A 10 -5.10 7.95 -10.43
C GLY A 10 -5.44 6.90 -9.38
N TRP A 11 -5.76 7.28 -8.14
CA TRP A 11 -6.18 6.36 -7.08
C TRP A 11 -7.70 6.29 -6.94
N LEU A 12 -8.24 5.08 -6.83
CA LEU A 12 -9.62 4.82 -6.43
C LEU A 12 -9.70 4.71 -4.90
N PHE A 13 -10.64 5.45 -4.30
CA PHE A 13 -10.92 5.37 -2.88
C PHE A 13 -12.12 4.45 -2.60
N LEU A 14 -11.87 3.37 -1.88
CA LEU A 14 -12.86 2.35 -1.55
C LEU A 14 -13.13 2.38 -0.06
N THR A 15 -14.40 2.48 0.30
CA THR A 15 -14.87 2.31 1.67
C THR A 15 -15.92 1.23 1.69
N SER A 16 -15.73 0.21 2.52
CA SER A 16 -16.76 -0.78 2.81
C SER A 16 -17.06 -0.76 4.30
N ALA A 17 -18.32 -0.49 4.62
CA ALA A 17 -18.91 -0.72 5.93
C ALA A 17 -19.85 -1.96 5.90
N ALA A 18 -19.75 -2.79 4.85
CA ALA A 18 -20.70 -3.89 4.62
C ALA A 18 -20.41 -5.15 5.48
N GLY A 19 -19.43 -5.10 6.39
CA GLY A 19 -19.09 -6.17 7.35
C GLY A 19 -18.92 -5.64 8.79
N GLU A 20 -18.51 -6.52 9.72
CA GLU A 20 -18.28 -6.16 11.14
C GLU A 20 -17.06 -5.23 11.36
N THR A 21 -16.12 -5.19 10.40
CA THR A 21 -14.95 -4.31 10.45
C THR A 21 -14.95 -3.37 9.25
N PRO A 22 -14.79 -2.05 9.44
CA PRO A 22 -14.70 -1.12 8.34
C PRO A 22 -13.38 -1.29 7.59
N ILE A 23 -13.43 -1.12 6.27
CA ILE A 23 -12.28 -1.17 5.38
C ILE A 23 -12.18 0.17 4.67
N ILE A 24 -11.01 0.81 4.73
CA ILE A 24 -10.62 1.90 3.85
C ILE A 24 -9.49 1.40 2.98
N ALA A 25 -9.64 1.51 1.66
CA ALA A 25 -8.57 1.18 0.73
C ALA A 25 -8.40 2.28 -0.32
N ARG A 26 -7.15 2.58 -0.67
CA ARG A 26 -6.76 3.29 -1.88
C ARG A 26 -6.12 2.27 -2.80
N VAL A 27 -6.59 2.17 -4.04
CA VAL A 27 -6.03 1.24 -5.04
C VAL A 27 -5.78 2.03 -6.32
N ARG A 28 -4.64 1.79 -6.98
CA ARG A 28 -4.36 2.42 -8.28
C ARG A 28 -5.46 2.03 -9.27
N ALA A 29 -6.01 3.02 -10.00
CA ALA A 29 -7.18 2.83 -10.85
C ALA A 29 -6.86 2.05 -12.13
N GLN A 30 -5.65 2.22 -12.62
CA GLN A 30 -5.15 1.57 -13.82
C GLN A 30 -3.88 0.81 -13.50
N PRO A 31 -3.71 -0.42 -14.03
CA PRO A 31 -2.45 -1.11 -13.90
C PRO A 31 -1.34 -0.29 -14.56
N PRO A 32 -0.10 -0.41 -14.07
CA PRO A 32 1.05 0.07 -14.81
C PRO A 32 1.19 -0.59 -16.19
N SER A 33 2.12 -0.09 -17.00
CA SER A 33 2.40 -0.66 -18.33
C SER A 33 2.78 -2.14 -18.24
N GLU A 34 2.55 -2.90 -19.31
CA GLU A 34 2.93 -4.32 -19.37
C GLU A 34 4.41 -4.52 -19.08
N VAL A 35 5.29 -3.68 -19.64
CA VAL A 35 6.73 -3.70 -19.39
C VAL A 35 7.05 -3.50 -17.91
N GLU A 36 6.43 -2.50 -17.27
CA GLU A 36 6.66 -2.24 -15.84
C GLU A 36 6.20 -3.43 -14.98
N ARG A 37 5.11 -4.10 -15.36
CA ARG A 37 4.64 -5.30 -14.65
C ARG A 37 5.58 -6.49 -14.84
N GLU A 38 6.11 -6.70 -16.05
CA GLU A 38 7.11 -7.74 -16.33
C GLU A 38 8.43 -7.50 -15.58
N GLU A 39 8.83 -6.24 -15.42
CA GLU A 39 10.04 -5.84 -14.70
C GLU A 39 9.90 -5.91 -13.18
N ASN A 40 8.68 -5.96 -12.65
CA ASN A 40 8.40 -5.96 -11.21
C ASN A 40 7.51 -7.16 -10.80
N PRO A 41 8.08 -8.38 -10.73
CA PRO A 41 7.31 -9.60 -10.47
C PRO A 41 7.03 -9.87 -8.99
N ASP A 42 7.69 -9.15 -8.07
CA ASP A 42 7.60 -9.43 -6.64
C ASP A 42 6.66 -8.44 -5.95
N LEU A 43 5.69 -8.97 -5.20
CA LEU A 43 4.83 -8.20 -4.31
C LEU A 43 5.44 -8.12 -2.93
N VAL A 44 5.70 -6.90 -2.47
CA VAL A 44 6.01 -6.58 -1.08
C VAL A 44 4.76 -6.05 -0.39
N VAL A 45 4.47 -6.60 0.78
CA VAL A 45 3.43 -6.13 1.70
C VAL A 45 4.12 -5.62 2.96
N ILE A 46 4.04 -4.31 3.17
CA ILE A 46 4.38 -3.68 4.45
C ILE A 46 3.10 -3.60 5.27
N ARG A 47 3.12 -4.10 6.49
CA ARG A 47 2.00 -4.04 7.43
C ARG A 47 2.42 -3.32 8.70
N TRP A 48 1.63 -2.32 9.10
CA TRP A 48 1.78 -1.62 10.38
C TRP A 48 0.55 -1.94 11.24
N PRO A 49 0.68 -2.88 12.21
CA PRO A 49 -0.39 -3.22 13.13
C PRO A 49 -0.62 -2.09 14.15
N PHE A 50 -1.87 -1.92 14.55
CA PHE A 50 -2.26 -0.95 15.56
C PHE A 50 -3.32 -1.50 16.49
N GLU A 51 -3.29 -1.04 17.74
CA GLU A 51 -4.36 -1.32 18.69
C GLU A 51 -5.51 -0.35 18.45
N ALA A 52 -6.69 -0.91 18.20
CA ALA A 52 -7.95 -0.19 18.14
C ALA A 52 -9.06 -1.09 18.69
N GLU A 53 -10.15 -0.47 19.13
CA GLU A 53 -11.38 -1.21 19.44
C GLU A 53 -11.81 -2.04 18.20
N ALA A 54 -12.48 -3.16 18.44
CA ALA A 54 -12.95 -4.01 17.34
C ALA A 54 -13.82 -3.18 16.38
N GLY A 55 -13.42 -3.13 15.11
CA GLY A 55 -14.11 -2.33 14.11
C GLY A 55 -13.73 -0.84 14.06
N ALA A 56 -12.65 -0.41 14.71
CA ALA A 56 -12.19 0.99 14.70
C ALA A 56 -10.94 1.23 13.85
N PHE A 57 -10.77 2.49 13.45
CA PHE A 57 -9.61 3.03 12.75
C PHE A 57 -8.52 3.47 13.74
N PRO A 58 -7.27 3.68 13.30
CA PRO A 58 -6.24 4.23 14.18
C PRO A 58 -6.65 5.63 14.67
N GLY A 59 -6.22 5.98 15.89
CA GLY A 59 -6.40 7.34 16.42
C GLY A 59 -5.66 8.38 15.58
N GLU A 60 -6.04 9.65 15.70
CA GLU A 60 -5.54 10.74 14.84
C GLU A 60 -4.02 10.87 14.84
N ASP A 61 -3.37 10.79 16.01
CA ASP A 61 -1.91 10.88 16.13
C ASP A 61 -1.20 9.74 15.38
N LEU A 62 -1.66 8.50 15.60
CA LEU A 62 -1.10 7.32 14.93
C LEU A 62 -1.36 7.35 13.41
N LEU A 63 -2.53 7.84 12.99
CA LEU A 63 -2.84 8.01 11.58
C LEU A 63 -1.92 9.04 10.93
N ALA A 64 -1.58 10.12 11.64
CA ALA A 64 -0.62 11.12 11.18
C ALA A 64 0.79 10.52 11.03
N GLU A 65 1.24 9.70 11.98
CA GLU A 65 2.52 8.98 11.88
C GLU A 65 2.56 8.03 10.68
N MET A 66 1.50 7.23 10.50
CA MET A 66 1.39 6.32 9.35
C MET A 66 1.34 7.07 8.01
N THR A 67 0.75 8.26 7.99
CA THR A 67 0.68 9.10 6.80
C THR A 67 2.03 9.72 6.47
N ALA A 68 2.77 10.20 7.49
CA ALA A 68 4.13 10.69 7.29
C ALA A 68 5.08 9.60 6.76
N PHE A 69 4.93 8.37 7.27
CA PHE A 69 5.62 7.20 6.74
C PHE A 69 5.26 6.92 5.27
N GLU A 70 3.96 6.94 4.94
CA GLU A 70 3.49 6.75 3.56
C GLU A 70 4.07 7.80 2.60
N GLU A 71 4.04 9.07 3.00
CA GLU A 71 4.59 10.17 2.19
C GLU A 71 6.08 10.00 1.94
N GLN A 72 6.86 9.63 2.97
CA GLN A 72 8.29 9.39 2.85
C GLN A 72 8.58 8.18 1.95
N LEU A 73 7.81 7.11 2.12
CA LEU A 73 7.92 5.88 1.34
C LEU A 73 7.66 6.13 -0.15
N PHE A 74 6.53 6.76 -0.48
CA PHE A 74 6.15 7.02 -1.88
C PHE A 74 7.07 8.06 -2.53
N ALA A 75 7.47 9.11 -1.82
CA ALA A 75 8.40 10.11 -2.35
C ALA A 75 9.77 9.50 -2.72
N ALA A 76 10.27 8.57 -1.91
CA ALA A 76 11.53 7.88 -2.21
C ALA A 76 11.39 6.89 -3.38
N MET A 77 10.27 6.18 -3.50
CA MET A 77 10.00 5.32 -4.66
C MET A 77 9.92 6.11 -5.96
N ASP A 78 9.22 7.25 -5.95
CA ASP A 78 9.08 8.11 -7.12
C ASP A 78 10.44 8.71 -7.56
N HIS A 79 11.36 8.92 -6.63
CA HIS A 79 12.69 9.46 -6.90
C HIS A 79 13.65 8.39 -7.47
N ASP A 80 13.74 7.22 -6.82
CA ASP A 80 14.80 6.23 -7.07
C ASP A 80 14.33 4.99 -7.86
N GLY A 81 13.02 4.83 -8.06
CA GLY A 81 12.43 3.81 -8.93
C GLY A 81 12.70 2.38 -8.49
N TRP A 82 12.56 2.08 -7.21
CA TRP A 82 12.74 0.73 -6.64
C TRP A 82 11.42 0.01 -6.35
N GLY A 83 10.29 0.59 -6.70
CA GLY A 83 9.00 -0.10 -6.63
C GLY A 83 7.83 0.76 -7.09
N THR A 84 6.70 0.10 -7.28
CA THR A 84 5.43 0.71 -7.69
C THR A 84 4.36 0.42 -6.65
N GLY A 85 3.92 1.46 -5.94
CA GLY A 85 2.79 1.39 -5.01
C GLY A 85 1.48 1.14 -5.76
N VAL A 86 0.71 0.15 -5.32
CA VAL A 86 -0.57 -0.21 -5.96
C VAL A 86 -1.77 -0.18 -5.02
N ALA A 87 -1.55 -0.32 -3.71
CA ALA A 87 -2.63 -0.23 -2.73
C ALA A 87 -2.16 0.23 -1.35
N VAL A 88 -3.03 0.96 -0.67
CA VAL A 88 -2.96 1.24 0.77
C VAL A 88 -4.28 0.79 1.39
N ILE A 89 -4.25 -0.13 2.35
CA ILE A 89 -5.44 -0.76 2.92
C ILE A 89 -5.41 -0.65 4.44
N THR A 90 -6.44 -0.07 5.03
CA THR A 90 -6.65 -0.04 6.48
C THR A 90 -7.83 -0.94 6.83
N ALA A 91 -7.54 -2.05 7.49
CA ALA A 91 -8.54 -3.04 7.91
C ALA A 91 -7.99 -3.91 9.04
N ASN A 92 -8.88 -4.44 9.89
CA ASN A 92 -8.55 -5.47 10.89
C ASN A 92 -7.32 -5.13 11.77
N GLY A 93 -7.26 -3.89 12.27
CA GLY A 93 -6.18 -3.46 13.17
C GLY A 93 -4.82 -3.31 12.50
N ALA A 94 -4.76 -3.11 11.18
CA ALA A 94 -3.52 -2.79 10.49
C ALA A 94 -3.74 -1.86 9.30
N ARG A 95 -2.68 -1.10 8.98
CA ARG A 95 -2.54 -0.40 7.70
C ARG A 95 -1.48 -1.12 6.87
N GLU A 96 -1.81 -1.44 5.63
CA GLU A 96 -0.98 -2.20 4.71
C GLU A 96 -0.64 -1.35 3.48
N TRP A 97 0.61 -1.41 3.03
CA TRP A 97 1.06 -0.88 1.75
C TRP A 97 1.50 -2.03 0.87
N ARG A 98 0.95 -2.10 -0.35
CA ARG A 98 1.26 -3.13 -1.35
C ARG A 98 2.02 -2.51 -2.49
N ILE A 99 3.19 -3.05 -2.75
CA ILE A 99 4.18 -2.50 -3.66
C ILE A 99 4.72 -3.63 -4.51
N TYR A 100 4.78 -3.44 -5.83
CA TYR A 100 5.50 -4.34 -6.71
C TYR A 100 6.92 -3.83 -6.92
N THR A 101 7.89 -4.73 -6.95
CA THR A 101 9.31 -4.40 -7.15
C THR A 101 9.98 -5.45 -8.04
N GLN A 102 11.13 -5.07 -8.60
CA GLN A 102 11.99 -5.94 -9.41
C GLN A 102 12.61 -7.05 -8.56
N ASP A 103 13.06 -6.71 -7.37
CA ASP A 103 13.63 -7.63 -6.41
C ASP A 103 13.58 -7.03 -4.99
N PHE A 104 13.48 -7.92 -4.00
CA PHE A 104 13.33 -7.51 -2.61
C PHE A 104 14.58 -6.82 -2.03
N GLU A 105 15.79 -7.15 -2.51
CA GLU A 105 17.03 -6.56 -1.97
C GLU A 105 17.08 -5.06 -2.27
N ARG A 106 16.83 -4.68 -3.53
CA ARG A 106 16.77 -3.27 -3.96
C ARG A 106 15.67 -2.49 -3.23
N PHE A 107 14.52 -3.12 -3.02
CA PHE A 107 13.44 -2.53 -2.23
C PHE A 107 13.88 -2.25 -0.80
N GLN A 108 14.53 -3.22 -0.14
CA GLN A 108 14.99 -3.05 1.24
C GLN A 108 16.07 -1.96 1.37
N GLU A 109 17.00 -1.88 0.41
CA GLU A 109 18.01 -0.83 0.38
C GLU A 109 17.36 0.56 0.27
N GLY A 110 16.47 0.75 -0.71
CA GLY A 110 15.74 2.01 -0.92
C GLY A 110 14.89 2.39 0.29
N LEU A 111 14.20 1.42 0.90
CA LEU A 111 13.43 1.66 2.12
C LEU A 111 14.30 2.10 3.29
N ASN A 112 15.43 1.41 3.52
CA ASN A 112 16.33 1.75 4.63
C ASN A 112 16.96 3.14 4.46
N GLU A 113 17.29 3.52 3.22
CA GLU A 113 17.78 4.86 2.91
C GLU A 113 16.69 5.92 3.10
N ALA A 114 15.49 5.67 2.59
CA ALA A 114 14.34 6.57 2.73
C ALA A 114 13.99 6.86 4.19
N LEU A 115 14.10 5.85 5.06
CA LEU A 115 13.79 5.94 6.49
C LEU A 115 15.02 6.25 7.35
N ALA A 116 16.17 6.58 6.76
CA ALA A 116 17.39 6.86 7.50
C ALA A 116 17.20 8.04 8.47
N GLY A 117 17.36 7.77 9.77
CA GLY A 117 17.19 8.78 10.82
C GLY A 117 15.76 8.90 11.37
N ALA A 118 14.79 8.15 10.83
CA ALA A 118 13.48 7.99 11.46
C ALA A 118 13.57 7.14 12.73
N ALA A 119 12.60 7.31 13.62
CA ALA A 119 12.40 6.37 14.73
C ALA A 119 11.99 5.00 14.18
N PRO A 120 12.34 3.88 14.86
CA PRO A 120 11.94 2.56 14.40
C PRO A 120 10.42 2.42 14.39
N TYR A 121 9.88 2.05 13.24
CA TYR A 121 8.47 1.75 13.05
C TYR A 121 8.17 0.28 13.34
N PRO A 122 7.00 -0.07 13.89
CA PRO A 122 6.62 -1.46 14.16
C PRO A 122 6.11 -2.16 12.89
N LEU A 123 6.94 -2.20 11.84
CA LEU A 123 6.56 -2.75 10.54
C LEU A 123 6.77 -4.27 10.47
N GLU A 124 5.83 -4.95 9.87
CA GLU A 124 5.90 -6.35 9.45
C GLU A 124 6.02 -6.40 7.92
N PHE A 125 6.84 -7.31 7.41
CA PHE A 125 7.10 -7.47 5.98
C PHE A 125 6.74 -8.88 5.52
N ALA A 126 6.08 -8.96 4.37
CA ALA A 126 5.91 -10.20 3.62
C ALA A 126 6.21 -9.95 2.14
N THR A 127 6.82 -10.93 1.49
CA THR A 127 7.17 -10.88 0.07
C THR A 127 6.63 -12.11 -0.63
N PHE A 128 6.09 -11.92 -1.84
CA PHE A 128 5.48 -12.97 -2.64
C PHE A 128 5.92 -12.81 -4.10
N GLU A 129 6.27 -13.90 -4.76
CA GLU A 129 6.37 -13.91 -6.23
C GLU A 129 4.95 -13.83 -6.81
N ASP A 130 4.66 -12.80 -7.59
CA ASP A 130 3.37 -12.60 -8.29
C ASP A 130 3.59 -11.98 -9.69
N PRO A 131 4.30 -12.68 -10.60
CA PRO A 131 4.65 -12.15 -11.92
C PRO A 131 3.42 -11.82 -12.78
N ASP A 132 2.28 -12.45 -12.50
CA ASP A 132 1.01 -12.21 -13.20
C ASP A 132 0.22 -11.02 -12.62
N TRP A 133 0.71 -10.40 -11.55
CA TRP A 133 0.04 -9.30 -10.84
C TRP A 133 -1.39 -9.68 -10.39
N THR A 134 -1.53 -10.92 -9.93
CA THR A 134 -2.81 -11.51 -9.53
C THR A 134 -3.40 -10.73 -8.35
N ALA A 135 -2.59 -10.42 -7.33
CA ALA A 135 -3.03 -9.71 -6.14
C ALA A 135 -3.54 -8.30 -6.44
N TYR A 136 -2.95 -7.61 -7.41
CA TYR A 136 -3.46 -6.32 -7.88
C TYR A 136 -4.80 -6.49 -8.62
N THR A 137 -4.85 -7.46 -9.53
CA THR A 137 -6.05 -7.75 -10.31
C THR A 137 -7.24 -8.09 -9.41
N GLU A 138 -7.03 -8.86 -8.34
CA GLU A 138 -8.07 -9.19 -7.37
C GLU A 138 -8.61 -7.97 -6.62
N LEU A 139 -7.75 -7.02 -6.25
CA LEU A 139 -8.19 -5.78 -5.59
C LEU A 139 -9.11 -4.94 -6.48
N THR A 140 -8.79 -4.84 -7.78
CA THR A 140 -9.57 -4.07 -8.75
C THR A 140 -10.82 -4.80 -9.27
N ARG A 141 -10.89 -6.14 -9.17
CA ARG A 141 -12.13 -6.88 -9.49
C ARG A 141 -13.26 -6.61 -8.52
N GLY A 142 -12.95 -6.29 -7.26
CA GLY A 142 -13.93 -5.86 -6.26
C GLY A 142 -14.52 -4.46 -6.53
N THR A 143 -14.02 -3.74 -7.55
CA THR A 143 -14.41 -2.37 -7.88
C THR A 143 -15.10 -2.20 -9.23
N ALA A 144 -15.20 -3.28 -10.02
CA ALA A 144 -15.77 -3.28 -11.38
C ALA A 144 -17.27 -3.58 -11.43
#